data_AF-A0A930NLG8-F1
#
_entry.id   AF-A0A930NLG8-F1
#
_cell.length_a   1.000
_cell.length_b   1.000
_cell.length_c   1.000
_cell.angle_alpha   90.00
_cell.angle_beta   90.00
_cell.angle_gamma   90.00
#
_symmetry.space_group_name_H-M   'P 1'
#
loop_
_entity.id
_entity.type
_entity.pdbx_description
1 polymer ?
#
loop_
_entity_poly.entity_id
_entity_poly.type
_entity_poly.pdbx_seq_one_letter_code
_entity_poly.pdbx_strand_id
1 'polypeptide(L)'
;MKQTTLYNRFKKLSYPATSVAARIIRYLCGERTCTTMGYVDDKKLIRPCYTAGRGRYIHNADHTFEVCALLDRLGVKYEKGNDAPRGGLTGNYIRIITKIVEG
;
A
#
# COMPACT_ATOMS: atom_id res chain seq x y z
N MET A 1 -12.50 -0.38 11.81
CA MET A 1 -12.46 1.01 11.35
C MET A 1 -13.36 1.15 10.13
N LYS A 2 -14.22 2.16 10.06
CA LYS A 2 -15.03 2.38 8.85
C LYS A 2 -14.19 3.00 7.74
N GLN A 3 -14.49 2.67 6.48
CA GLN A 3 -13.83 3.28 5.31
C GLN A 3 -13.97 4.81 5.30
N THR A 4 -15.16 5.33 5.59
CA THR A 4 -15.41 6.77 5.73
C THR A 4 -14.51 7.44 6.77
N THR A 5 -14.25 6.77 7.90
CA THR A 5 -13.35 7.29 8.94
C THR A 5 -11.91 7.36 8.47
N LEU A 6 -11.43 6.31 7.79
CA LEU A 6 -10.10 6.27 7.21
C LEU A 6 -9.93 7.37 6.16
N TYR A 7 -10.90 7.52 5.27
CA TYR A 7 -10.91 8.54 4.24
C TYR A 7 -10.88 9.95 4.81
N ASN A 8 -11.69 10.22 5.85
CA ASN A 8 -11.70 11.52 6.53
C ASN A 8 -10.36 11.84 7.21
N ARG A 9 -9.67 10.85 7.77
CA ARG A 9 -8.31 11.02 8.31
C ARG A 9 -7.31 11.30 7.19
N PHE A 10 -7.41 10.56 6.09
CA PHE A 10 -6.55 10.73 4.92
C PHE A 10 -6.71 12.11 4.28
N LYS A 11 -7.94 12.60 4.11
CA LYS A 11 -8.22 13.94 3.55
C LYS A 11 -7.62 15.08 4.38
N LYS A 12 -7.45 14.89 5.69
CA LYS A 12 -6.78 15.87 6.57
C LYS A 12 -5.26 15.88 6.39
N LEU A 13 -4.68 14.78 5.92
CA LEU A 13 -3.26 14.71 5.58
C LEU A 13 -3.09 15.26 4.16
N SER A 14 -2.42 16.40 4.01
CA SER A 14 -2.02 16.90 2.69
C SER A 14 -0.95 15.96 2.11
N TYR A 15 -1.37 14.94 1.38
CA TYR A 15 -0.51 13.91 0.80
C TYR A 15 -0.62 13.92 -0.73
N PRO A 16 0.49 13.76 -1.49
CA PRO A 16 0.44 13.75 -2.94
C PRO A 16 -0.50 12.65 -3.46
N ALA A 17 -1.53 13.04 -4.21
CA ALA A 17 -2.55 12.11 -4.69
C ALA A 17 -2.01 11.04 -5.65
N THR A 18 -0.90 11.35 -6.34
CA THR A 18 -0.23 10.45 -7.30
C THR A 18 0.70 9.44 -6.64
N SER A 19 1.03 9.61 -5.35
CA SER A 19 1.90 8.69 -4.62
C SER A 19 1.31 7.28 -4.56
N VAL A 20 2.18 6.28 -4.54
CA VAL A 20 1.78 4.87 -4.39
C VAL A 20 1.09 4.65 -3.05
N ALA A 21 1.59 5.27 -1.99
CA ALA A 21 0.97 5.23 -0.67
C ALA A 21 -0.46 5.78 -0.68
N ALA A 22 -0.71 6.96 -1.29
CA ALA A 22 -2.06 7.50 -1.41
C ALA A 22 -2.99 6.57 -2.19
N ARG A 23 -2.51 5.95 -3.27
CA ARG A 23 -3.29 5.01 -4.09
C ARG A 23 -3.67 3.75 -3.30
N ILE A 24 -2.76 3.22 -2.50
CA ILE A 24 -3.02 2.08 -1.61
C ILE A 24 -4.05 2.45 -0.53
N ILE A 25 -3.95 3.63 0.08
CA ILE A 25 -4.95 4.06 1.08
C ILE A 25 -6.34 4.24 0.45
N ARG A 26 -6.42 4.82 -0.75
CA ARG A 26 -7.68 4.92 -1.52
C ARG A 26 -8.30 3.55 -1.78
N TYR A 27 -7.48 2.56 -2.16
CA TYR A 27 -7.94 1.17 -2.28
C TYR A 27 -8.57 0.67 -0.97
N LEU A 28 -7.90 0.90 0.17
CA LEU A 28 -8.42 0.51 1.48
C LEU A 28 -9.71 1.25 1.87
N CYS A 29 -9.90 2.47 1.36
CA CYS A 29 -11.13 3.25 1.52
C CYS A 29 -12.27 2.80 0.57
N GLY A 30 -12.02 1.83 -0.32
CA GLY A 30 -13.02 1.31 -1.25
C GLY A 30 -12.89 1.80 -2.70
N GLU A 31 -11.98 2.74 -2.99
CA GLU A 31 -11.73 3.20 -4.36
C GLU A 31 -10.91 2.15 -5.15
N ARG A 32 -11.61 1.28 -5.88
CA ARG A 32 -11.00 0.25 -6.73
C ARG A 32 -10.93 0.72 -8.18
N THR A 33 -9.78 1.26 -8.57
CA THR A 33 -9.43 1.59 -9.96
C THR A 33 -8.36 0.62 -10.46
N CYS A 34 -8.20 0.51 -11.79
CA CYS A 34 -7.11 -0.28 -12.38
C CYS A 34 -5.72 0.12 -11.84
N THR A 35 -5.57 1.39 -11.48
CA THR A 35 -4.35 1.96 -10.89
C THR A 35 -4.19 1.63 -9.40
N THR A 36 -5.25 1.35 -8.65
CA THR A 36 -5.13 1.00 -7.22
C THR A 36 -5.09 -0.51 -6.97
N MET A 37 -5.65 -1.32 -7.88
CA MET A 37 -5.65 -2.78 -7.78
C MET A 37 -4.27 -3.42 -7.99
N GLY A 38 -3.38 -2.80 -8.76
CA GLY A 38 -2.05 -3.38 -9.07
C GLY A 38 -1.10 -3.55 -7.87
N TYR A 39 -1.47 -3.04 -6.70
CA TYR A 39 -0.67 -3.12 -5.47
C TYR A 39 -1.19 -4.15 -4.47
N VAL A 40 -2.29 -4.86 -4.76
CA VAL A 40 -2.84 -5.87 -3.85
C VAL A 40 -2.93 -7.20 -4.60
N ASP A 41 -2.31 -8.23 -4.05
CA ASP A 41 -2.33 -9.57 -4.63
C ASP A 41 -3.61 -10.35 -4.26
N ASP A 42 -3.76 -11.54 -4.84
CA ASP A 42 -4.91 -12.42 -4.60
C ASP A 42 -5.04 -12.88 -3.14
N LYS A 43 -3.95 -12.82 -2.37
CA LYS A 43 -3.92 -13.12 -0.93
C LYS A 43 -4.28 -11.90 -0.08
N LYS A 44 -4.70 -10.79 -0.71
CA LYS A 44 -5.00 -9.51 -0.07
C LYS A 44 -3.79 -8.88 0.63
N LEU A 45 -2.58 -9.19 0.16
CA LEU A 45 -1.35 -8.58 0.62
C LEU A 45 -1.02 -7.38 -0.26
N ILE A 46 -0.67 -6.27 0.38
CA ILE A 46 -0.19 -5.09 -0.32
C ILE A 46 1.26 -5.35 -0.73
N ARG A 47 1.58 -5.17 -2.00
CA ARG A 47 2.91 -5.29 -2.62
C ARG A 47 3.45 -3.89 -2.93
N PRO A 48 4.14 -3.25 -1.96
CA PRO A 48 4.61 -1.88 -2.11
C PRO A 48 5.89 -1.75 -2.95
N CYS A 49 6.57 -2.86 -3.24
CA CYS A 49 7.79 -2.88 -4.04
C CYS A 49 7.56 -3.65 -5.34
N TYR A 50 7.96 -3.06 -6.47
CA TYR A 50 7.88 -3.68 -7.78
C TYR A 50 9.08 -3.33 -8.65
N THR A 51 9.38 -4.19 -9.62
CA THR A 51 10.43 -3.94 -10.61
C THR A 51 9.91 -3.02 -11.70
N ALA A 52 10.66 -1.96 -12.01
CA ALA A 52 10.34 -0.99 -13.04
C ALA A 52 11.54 -0.74 -13.96
N GLY A 53 11.29 -0.14 -15.12
CA GLY A 53 12.32 0.16 -16.12
C GLY A 53 12.45 -0.90 -17.22
N ARG A 54 13.45 -0.75 -18.09
CA ARG A 54 13.69 -1.64 -19.24
C ARG A 54 15.18 -1.85 -19.48
N GLY A 55 15.55 -3.09 -19.81
CA GLY A 55 16.94 -3.47 -20.12
C GLY A 55 17.90 -3.14 -18.98
N ARG A 56 18.97 -2.42 -19.27
CA ARG A 56 19.98 -2.03 -18.27
C ARG A 56 19.50 -1.04 -17.20
N TYR A 57 18.31 -0.46 -17.36
CA TYR A 57 17.75 0.54 -16.42
C TYR A 57 16.69 -0.04 -15.49
N ILE A 58 16.62 -1.38 -15.40
CA ILE A 58 15.74 -2.06 -14.48
C ILE A 58 16.17 -1.76 -13.03
N HIS A 59 15.22 -1.36 -12.19
CA HIS A 59 15.43 -1.08 -10.79
C HIS A 59 14.18 -1.46 -9.97
N ASN A 60 14.36 -1.58 -8.65
CA ASN A 60 13.24 -1.79 -7.73
C ASN A 60 12.69 -0.43 -7.30
N ALA A 61 11.41 -0.19 -7.55
CA ALA A 61 10.66 0.92 -6.98
C ALA A 61 10.06 0.45 -5.66
N ASP A 62 10.70 0.79 -4.54
CA ASP A 62 10.27 0.39 -3.19
C ASP A 62 9.56 1.54 -2.46
N HIS A 63 8.26 1.38 -2.24
CA HIS A 63 7.43 2.33 -1.49
C HIS A 63 7.10 1.83 -0.07
N THR A 64 7.73 0.75 0.41
CA THR A 64 7.38 0.11 1.68
C THR A 64 7.39 1.10 2.84
N PHE A 65 8.45 1.89 2.96
CA PHE A 65 8.60 2.88 4.03
C PHE A 65 7.52 3.96 3.97
N GLU A 66 7.26 4.50 2.77
CA GLU A 66 6.26 5.54 2.52
C GLU A 66 4.85 5.06 2.92
N VAL A 67 4.49 3.85 2.48
CA VAL A 67 3.20 3.22 2.79
C VAL A 67 3.05 3.00 4.29
N CYS A 68 4.09 2.49 4.94
CA CYS A 68 4.11 2.27 6.39
C CYS A 68 3.91 3.56 7.17
N ALA A 69 4.68 4.60 6.83
CA ALA A 69 4.58 5.91 7.48
C ALA A 69 3.17 6.52 7.34
N LEU A 70 2.52 6.34 6.18
CA LEU A 70 1.15 6.80 5.98
C LEU A 70 0.14 5.97 6.78
N LEU A 71 0.28 4.64 6.84
CA LEU A 71 -0.57 3.77 7.65
C LEU A 71 -0.46 4.10 9.15
N ASP A 72 0.75 4.35 9.64
CA ASP A 72 1.01 4.74 11.03
C ASP A 72 0.31 6.06 11.38
N ARG A 73 0.44 7.08 10.50
CA ARG A 73 -0.25 8.37 10.67
C ARG A 73 -1.77 8.25 10.66
N LEU A 74 -2.31 7.28 9.91
CA LEU A 74 -3.75 7.02 9.83
C LEU A 74 -4.25 6.14 10.99
N GLY A 75 -3.34 5.59 11.80
CA GLY A 75 -3.66 4.68 12.90
C GLY A 75 -4.18 3.33 12.41
N VAL A 76 -3.71 2.87 11.24
CA VAL A 76 -4.02 1.55 10.69
C VAL A 76 -2.92 0.59 11.11
N LYS A 77 -3.29 -0.48 11.81
CA LYS A 77 -2.36 -1.53 12.22
C LYS A 77 -2.09 -2.47 11.04
N TYR A 78 -0.83 -2.77 10.82
CA TYR A 78 -0.37 -3.66 9.75
C TYR A 78 0.81 -4.51 10.22
N GLU A 79 1.04 -5.61 9.51
CA GLU A 79 2.28 -6.39 9.60
C GLU A 79 3.08 -6.24 8.31
N LYS A 80 4.40 -6.29 8.46
CA LYS A 80 5.34 -6.38 7.35
C LYS A 80 5.94 -7.77 7.31
N GLY A 81 6.22 -8.26 6.11
CA GLY A 81 7.04 -9.45 5.92
C GLY A 81 7.64 -9.49 4.52
N ASN A 82 8.33 -10.59 4.23
CA ASN A 82 8.92 -10.85 2.93
C ASN A 82 8.74 -12.34 2.61
N ASP A 83 8.18 -12.65 1.45
CA ASP A 83 7.95 -14.03 0.99
C ASP A 83 8.86 -14.42 -0.19
N ALA A 84 9.85 -13.60 -0.53
CA ALA A 84 10.85 -13.98 -1.53
C ALA A 84 11.82 -15.03 -0.94
N PRO A 85 12.14 -16.11 -1.68
CA PRO A 85 12.99 -17.21 -1.21
C PRO A 85 14.37 -16.80 -0.67
N ARG A 86 14.89 -15.64 -1.13
CA ARG A 86 16.20 -15.09 -0.73
C ARG A 86 16.10 -13.68 -0.15
N GLY A 87 14.92 -13.24 0.28
CA GLY A 87 14.72 -11.89 0.85
C GLY A 87 14.86 -10.76 -0.17
N GLY A 88 14.55 -11.01 -1.45
CA GLY A 88 14.53 -9.96 -2.47
C GLY A 88 13.49 -8.88 -2.15
N LEU A 89 13.80 -7.62 -2.49
CA LEU A 89 12.95 -6.46 -2.13
C LEU A 89 11.53 -6.56 -2.68
N THR A 90 11.35 -7.15 -3.86
CA THR A 90 10.03 -7.37 -4.48
C THR A 90 9.17 -8.40 -3.74
N GLY A 91 9.75 -9.18 -2.82
CA GLY A 91 9.02 -10.04 -1.90
C GLY A 91 8.40 -9.29 -0.71
N ASN A 92 8.72 -8.01 -0.51
CA ASN A 92 8.16 -7.22 0.59
C ASN A 92 6.63 -7.15 0.45
N TYR A 93 5.95 -7.41 1.56
CA TYR A 93 4.50 -7.29 1.65
C TYR A 93 4.06 -6.58 2.92
N ILE A 94 2.86 -5.98 2.85
CA ILE A 94 2.17 -5.37 3.98
C ILE A 94 0.79 -6.03 4.10
N ARG A 95 0.49 -6.55 5.29
CA ARG A 95 -0.80 -7.17 5.63
C ARG A 95 -1.54 -6.27 6.61
N ILE A 96 -2.73 -5.80 6.24
CA ILE A 96 -3.55 -4.98 7.13
C ILE A 96 -4.19 -5.86 8.21
N ILE A 97 -3.90 -5.59 9.47
CA ILE A 97 -4.53 -6.27 10.63
C ILE A 97 -5.83 -5.57 11.00
N THR A 98 -5.87 -4.24 10.89
CA THR A 98 -7.07 -3.48 11.22
C THR A 98 -8.23 -3.92 10.33
N LYS A 99 -9.29 -4.45 10.94
CA LYS A 99 -10.53 -4.75 10.23
C LYS A 99 -11.14 -3.45 9.71
N ILE A 100 -11.08 -3.24 8.40
CA ILE A 100 -11.73 -2.14 7.70
C ILE A 100 -13.09 -2.64 7.22
N VAL A 101 -14.16 -1.94 7.59
CA VAL A 101 -15.54 -2.29 7.23
C VAL A 101 -16.10 -1.23 6.30
N GLU A 102 -16.91 -1.69 5.35
CA GLU A 102 -17.66 -0.82 4.44
C GLU A 102 -18.67 0.02 5.24
N GLY A 103 -18.77 1.31 4.92
CA GLY A 103 -19.68 2.27 5.56
C GLY A 103 -19.07 3.58 5.98
#